data_AF-A0A452XQH5-F1
#
_entry.id   AF-A0A452XQH5-F1
#
_cell.length_a   1.000
_cell.length_b   1.000
_cell.length_c   1.000
_cell.angle_alpha   90.00
_cell.angle_beta   90.00
_cell.angle_gamma   90.00
#
_symmetry.space_group_name_H-M   'P 1'
#
loop_
_entity.id
_entity.type
_entity.pdbx_description
1 polymer ?
#
loop_
_entity_poly.entity_id
_entity_poly.type
_entity_poly.pdbx_seq_one_letter_code
_entity_poly.pdbx_strand_id
1 'polypeptide(L)'
;DGQRLRAMEYASRTAEWGIHPWVDGIRMPAHAQSMRPMLAAAAGLIFWRYDRNSSLLLDTSTMAFSIVPLPVAIATQTMMPPGAYAIGDTEEGVCCLLHIVGRTTLQVWLLKKNDGDGGHAWELEKQSHIGWLDSFNRRFGVHMVAAGMAIVYCMSCKFSHFVIDLKDLSLMEKFRCHRTMAYPFQMPWPPAALVPTSPCERPTTPQTYACGGMNELAVSFACHLLLQRTFLMSM
;
A
#
# COMPACT_ATOMS: atom_id res chain seq x y z
N ASP A 1 -3.07 -28.73 -12.68
CA ASP A 1 -2.82 -28.70 -11.24
C ASP A 1 -3.04 -27.31 -10.67
N GLY A 2 -3.69 -27.25 -9.51
CA GLY A 2 -4.33 -26.03 -8.98
C GLY A 2 -3.33 -24.97 -8.54
N GLN A 3 -3.58 -23.71 -8.90
CA GLN A 3 -2.87 -22.57 -8.33
C GLN A 3 -3.09 -22.54 -6.82
N ARG A 4 -2.01 -22.32 -6.07
CA ARG A 4 -1.98 -22.20 -4.61
C ARG A 4 -1.24 -20.92 -4.26
N LEU A 5 -1.54 -20.36 -3.10
CA LEU A 5 -0.84 -19.18 -2.60
C LEU A 5 -0.30 -19.45 -1.21
N ARG A 6 0.82 -18.82 -0.87
CA ARG A 6 1.30 -18.76 0.52
C ARG A 6 1.97 -17.42 0.79
N ALA A 7 1.92 -17.02 2.06
CA ALA A 7 2.72 -15.92 2.56
C ALA A 7 4.10 -16.43 3.02
N MET A 8 5.11 -15.60 2.82
CA MET A 8 6.42 -15.72 3.44
C MET A 8 6.69 -14.44 4.22
N GLU A 9 7.16 -14.58 5.44
CA GLU A 9 7.45 -13.47 6.35
C GLU A 9 8.94 -13.46 6.66
N TYR A 10 9.61 -12.34 6.44
CA TYR A 10 10.98 -12.13 6.88
C TYR A 10 10.99 -11.38 8.21
N ALA A 11 11.49 -12.01 9.26
CA ALA A 11 11.66 -11.39 10.57
C ALA A 11 13.03 -10.71 10.64
N SER A 12 13.06 -9.38 10.62
CA SER A 12 14.34 -8.63 10.61
C SER A 12 15.16 -8.84 11.88
N ARG A 13 14.50 -9.12 13.01
CA ARG A 13 15.16 -9.32 14.31
C ARG A 13 15.96 -10.61 14.39
N THR A 14 15.50 -11.67 13.72
CA THR A 14 16.19 -12.97 13.68
C THR A 14 16.90 -13.21 12.36
N ALA A 15 16.64 -12.37 11.35
CA ALA A 15 17.09 -12.55 9.96
C ALA A 15 16.62 -13.87 9.34
N GLU A 16 15.44 -14.36 9.76
CA GLU A 16 14.88 -15.63 9.31
C GLU A 16 13.61 -15.43 8.48
N TRP A 17 13.38 -16.39 7.57
CA TRP A 17 12.14 -16.49 6.81
C TRP A 17 11.18 -17.48 7.49
N GLY A 18 10.02 -16.99 7.90
CA GLY A 18 8.84 -17.78 8.21
C GLY A 18 8.08 -18.13 6.93
N ILE A 19 7.74 -19.40 6.76
CA ILE A 19 6.99 -19.90 5.60
C ILE A 19 5.62 -20.36 6.10
N HIS A 20 4.55 -19.73 5.61
CA HIS A 20 3.19 -20.11 5.96
C HIS A 20 2.66 -21.27 5.09
N PRO A 21 1.66 -22.03 5.58
CA PRO A 21 1.04 -23.10 4.81
C PRO A 21 0.48 -22.63 3.46
N TRP A 22 0.41 -23.55 2.50
CA TRP A 22 -0.28 -23.31 1.24
C TRP A 22 -1.79 -23.14 1.47
N VAL A 23 -2.37 -22.21 0.72
CA VAL A 23 -3.79 -21.93 0.66
C VAL A 23 -4.31 -22.31 -0.72
N ASP A 24 -5.31 -23.18 -0.73
CA ASP A 24 -6.06 -23.59 -1.93
C ASP A 24 -7.28 -22.68 -2.13
N GLY A 25 -7.86 -22.71 -3.34
CA GLY A 25 -9.17 -22.11 -3.62
C GLY A 25 -9.17 -20.67 -4.13
N ILE A 26 -8.04 -19.96 -4.06
CA ILE A 26 -7.88 -18.64 -4.67
C ILE A 26 -7.14 -18.79 -6.01
N ARG A 27 -7.82 -18.45 -7.11
CA ARG A 27 -7.29 -18.59 -8.47
C ARG A 27 -6.82 -17.26 -9.00
N MET A 28 -5.51 -17.06 -9.10
CA MET A 28 -4.95 -15.85 -9.67
C MET A 28 -5.39 -15.67 -11.14
N PRO A 29 -5.90 -14.48 -11.51
CA PRO A 29 -6.26 -14.19 -12.89
C PRO A 29 -5.05 -14.39 -13.81
N ALA A 30 -5.27 -14.96 -15.01
CA ALA A 30 -4.20 -15.24 -15.97
C ALA A 30 -3.36 -14.01 -16.37
N HIS A 31 -3.88 -12.80 -16.11
CA HIS A 31 -3.25 -11.52 -16.44
C HIS A 31 -2.60 -10.84 -15.22
N ALA A 32 -2.52 -11.52 -14.06
CA ALA A 32 -1.91 -10.98 -12.85
C ALA A 32 -0.41 -10.66 -13.04
N GLN A 33 0.27 -11.38 -13.95
CA GLN A 33 1.71 -11.25 -14.19
C GLN A 33 2.12 -9.94 -14.90
N SER A 34 1.20 -9.24 -15.60
CA SER A 34 1.52 -8.04 -16.38
C SER A 34 1.18 -6.72 -15.67
N MET A 35 0.58 -6.80 -14.48
CA MET A 35 0.07 -5.65 -13.76
C MET A 35 1.10 -5.20 -12.71
N ARG A 36 1.51 -3.94 -12.76
CA ARG A 36 2.38 -3.37 -11.70
C ARG A 36 1.67 -3.57 -10.35
N PRO A 37 2.33 -4.21 -9.36
CA PRO A 37 1.73 -4.40 -8.05
C PRO A 37 1.54 -3.03 -7.41
N MET A 38 0.27 -2.65 -7.18
CA MET A 38 -0.04 -1.63 -6.19
C MET A 38 -0.02 -2.34 -4.85
N LEU A 39 1.16 -2.43 -4.26
CA LEU A 39 1.31 -2.92 -2.90
C LEU A 39 0.93 -1.77 -1.97
N ALA A 40 -0.18 -1.93 -1.28
CA ALA A 40 -0.54 -1.07 -0.17
C ALA A 40 -0.52 -1.89 1.10
N ALA A 41 0.01 -1.33 2.18
CA ALA A 41 -0.09 -1.93 3.49
C ALA A 41 -0.59 -0.87 4.47
N ALA A 42 -1.66 -1.21 5.16
CA ALA A 42 -2.41 -0.29 6.00
C ALA A 42 -3.11 -1.09 7.10
N ALA A 43 -3.10 -0.60 8.33
CA ALA A 43 -3.83 -1.22 9.45
C ALA A 43 -3.59 -2.74 9.63
N GLY A 44 -2.35 -3.23 9.39
CA GLY A 44 -2.03 -4.66 9.47
C GLY A 44 -2.56 -5.51 8.31
N LEU A 45 -3.00 -4.88 7.24
CA LEU A 45 -3.50 -5.52 6.03
C LEU A 45 -2.56 -5.23 4.86
N ILE A 46 -2.38 -6.21 3.97
CA ILE A 46 -1.60 -6.05 2.74
C ILE A 46 -2.50 -6.30 1.54
N PHE A 47 -2.44 -5.40 0.56
CA PHE A 47 -3.24 -5.44 -0.64
C PHE A 47 -2.38 -5.65 -1.88
N TRP A 48 -2.85 -6.52 -2.76
CA TRP A 48 -2.39 -6.63 -4.13
C TRP A 48 -3.56 -6.45 -5.07
N ARG A 49 -3.29 -5.93 -6.26
CA ARG A 49 -4.31 -5.91 -7.30
C ARG A 49 -4.59 -7.35 -7.75
N TYR A 50 -5.85 -7.77 -7.66
CA TYR A 50 -6.27 -9.10 -8.10
C TYR A 50 -6.73 -9.04 -9.56
N ASP A 51 -7.73 -8.21 -9.86
CA ASP A 51 -8.19 -7.93 -11.22
C ASP A 51 -8.47 -6.43 -11.43
N ARG A 52 -9.40 -6.07 -12.31
CA ARG A 52 -9.77 -4.66 -12.49
C ARG A 52 -10.61 -4.09 -11.36
N ASN A 53 -11.37 -4.95 -10.69
CA ASN A 53 -12.49 -4.62 -9.84
C ASN A 53 -12.31 -5.12 -8.41
N SER A 54 -11.18 -5.76 -8.10
CA SER A 54 -10.94 -6.36 -6.79
C SER A 54 -9.45 -6.39 -6.45
N SER A 55 -9.19 -6.49 -5.14
CA SER A 55 -7.87 -6.64 -4.56
C SER A 55 -7.78 -7.94 -3.79
N LEU A 56 -6.63 -8.59 -3.85
CA LEU A 56 -6.27 -9.67 -2.95
C LEU A 56 -5.79 -9.02 -1.66
N LEU A 57 -6.33 -9.47 -0.54
CA LEU A 57 -6.04 -8.99 0.80
C LEU A 57 -5.38 -10.11 1.60
N LEU A 58 -4.29 -9.79 2.29
CA LEU A 58 -3.70 -10.60 3.35
C LEU A 58 -3.87 -9.89 4.69
N ASP A 59 -4.52 -10.56 5.64
CA ASP A 59 -4.54 -10.15 7.04
C ASP A 59 -3.26 -10.66 7.71
N THR A 60 -2.39 -9.75 8.15
CA THR A 60 -1.09 -10.15 8.76
C THR A 60 -1.22 -10.72 10.17
N SER A 61 -2.36 -10.56 10.83
CA SER A 61 -2.59 -11.13 12.15
C SER A 61 -2.96 -12.61 12.07
N THR A 62 -3.72 -12.99 11.04
CA THR A 62 -4.22 -14.36 10.83
C THR A 62 -3.50 -15.10 9.70
N MET A 63 -2.76 -14.38 8.86
CA MET A 63 -2.17 -14.84 7.59
C MET A 63 -3.21 -15.36 6.60
N ALA A 64 -4.47 -14.96 6.76
CA ALA A 64 -5.57 -15.36 5.89
C ALA A 64 -5.65 -14.48 4.64
N PHE A 65 -5.87 -15.12 3.49
CA PHE A 65 -6.12 -14.43 2.23
C PHE A 65 -7.62 -14.28 1.96
N SER A 66 -8.01 -13.17 1.36
CA SER A 66 -9.38 -12.93 0.89
C SER A 66 -9.39 -12.04 -0.35
N ILE A 67 -10.48 -12.05 -1.12
CA ILE A 67 -10.67 -11.14 -2.26
C ILE A 67 -11.68 -10.09 -1.86
N VAL A 68 -11.30 -8.82 -1.99
CA VAL A 68 -12.11 -7.67 -1.64
C VAL A 68 -12.47 -6.90 -2.92
N PRO A 69 -13.76 -6.79 -3.28
CA PRO A 69 -14.19 -5.94 -4.39
C PRO A 69 -13.83 -4.48 -4.13
N LEU A 70 -13.27 -3.78 -5.12
CA LEU A 70 -13.03 -2.34 -5.08
C LEU A 70 -14.37 -1.58 -5.22
N PRO A 71 -14.46 -0.34 -4.71
CA PRO A 71 -15.62 0.52 -4.93
C PRO A 71 -16.02 0.61 -6.42
N VAL A 72 -17.33 0.57 -6.70
CA VAL A 72 -17.90 0.54 -8.07
C VAL A 72 -17.43 1.72 -8.94
N ALA A 73 -17.21 2.88 -8.31
CA ALA A 73 -16.68 4.08 -8.97
C ALA A 73 -15.29 3.86 -9.60
N ILE A 74 -14.52 2.89 -9.10
CA ILE A 74 -13.20 2.50 -9.59
C ILE A 74 -13.33 1.42 -10.67
N ALA A 75 -14.24 0.46 -10.47
CA ALA A 75 -14.45 -0.70 -11.35
C ALA A 75 -14.97 -0.32 -12.76
N THR A 76 -15.71 0.79 -12.86
CA THR A 76 -16.36 1.23 -14.12
C THR A 76 -15.50 2.18 -14.97
N GLN A 77 -14.31 2.57 -14.52
CA GLN A 77 -13.44 3.49 -15.26
C GLN A 77 -12.58 2.75 -16.31
N THR A 78 -13.04 2.79 -17.56
CA THR A 78 -12.47 2.08 -18.72
C THR A 78 -11.07 2.55 -19.15
N MET A 79 -10.64 3.75 -18.72
CA MET A 79 -9.44 4.46 -19.20
C MET A 79 -8.60 5.03 -18.04
N MET A 80 -8.25 4.20 -17.07
CA MET A 80 -7.45 4.62 -15.93
C MET A 80 -5.97 4.80 -16.30
N PRO A 81 -5.36 5.99 -16.13
CA PRO A 81 -3.92 6.06 -15.91
C PRO A 81 -3.59 5.40 -14.56
N PRO A 82 -2.36 4.91 -14.36
CA PRO A 82 -1.92 4.43 -13.05
C PRO A 82 -2.09 5.54 -12.00
N GLY A 83 -2.87 5.26 -10.94
CA GLY A 83 -2.92 6.10 -9.74
C GLY A 83 -4.16 6.97 -9.52
N ALA A 84 -5.40 6.60 -9.91
CA ALA A 84 -6.57 7.38 -9.45
C ALA A 84 -7.00 7.07 -8.01
N TYR A 85 -6.45 6.01 -7.39
CA TYR A 85 -6.67 5.72 -5.99
C TYR A 85 -5.39 5.23 -5.30
N ALA A 86 -5.35 5.37 -3.98
CA ALA A 86 -4.37 4.72 -3.11
C ALA A 86 -5.08 4.20 -1.85
N ILE A 87 -4.54 3.11 -1.30
CA ILE A 87 -4.97 2.53 -0.03
C ILE A 87 -3.92 2.90 1.02
N GLY A 88 -4.38 3.24 2.21
CA GLY A 88 -3.54 3.63 3.35
C GLY A 88 -4.36 3.58 4.63
N ASP A 89 -3.94 4.33 5.64
CA ASP A 89 -4.59 4.39 6.94
C ASP A 89 -4.98 5.82 7.34
N THR A 90 -6.03 5.92 8.15
CA THR A 90 -6.41 7.17 8.81
C THR A 90 -5.49 7.46 10.01
N GLU A 91 -5.63 8.63 10.64
CA GLU A 91 -4.90 8.96 11.87
C GLU A 91 -5.22 7.96 13.00
N GLU A 92 -6.44 7.44 13.01
CA GLU A 92 -6.91 6.42 13.96
C GLU A 92 -6.45 4.99 13.59
N GLY A 93 -5.64 4.83 12.54
CA GLY A 93 -5.14 3.53 12.09
C GLY A 93 -6.18 2.67 11.38
N VAL A 94 -7.28 3.25 10.90
CA VAL A 94 -8.30 2.53 10.14
C VAL A 94 -7.90 2.44 8.67
N CYS A 95 -8.02 1.27 8.05
CA CYS A 95 -7.73 1.10 6.63
C CYS A 95 -8.71 1.91 5.77
N CYS A 96 -8.18 2.74 4.89
CA CYS A 96 -8.94 3.60 4.01
C CYS A 96 -8.42 3.60 2.56
N LEU A 97 -9.28 4.00 1.64
CA LEU A 97 -8.98 4.16 0.23
C LEU A 97 -9.42 5.57 -0.19
N LEU A 98 -8.50 6.34 -0.75
CA LEU A 98 -8.80 7.62 -1.39
C LEU A 98 -8.89 7.41 -2.90
N HIS A 99 -9.99 7.84 -3.52
CA HIS A 99 -10.21 7.81 -4.97
C HIS A 99 -10.56 9.20 -5.50
N ILE A 100 -10.01 9.54 -6.67
CA ILE A 100 -10.39 10.74 -7.42
C ILE A 100 -11.40 10.33 -8.49
N VAL A 101 -12.66 10.78 -8.35
CA VAL A 101 -13.72 10.60 -9.33
C VAL A 101 -13.75 11.79 -10.28
N GLY A 102 -13.70 11.50 -11.58
CA GLY A 102 -13.70 12.52 -12.62
C GLY A 102 -12.44 13.40 -12.55
N ARG A 103 -12.62 14.71 -12.34
CA ARG A 103 -11.51 15.67 -12.25
C ARG A 103 -11.37 16.33 -10.88
N THR A 104 -12.40 16.29 -10.04
CA THR A 104 -12.50 17.19 -8.88
C THR A 104 -13.14 16.58 -7.65
N THR A 105 -13.72 15.39 -7.74
CA THR A 105 -14.39 14.79 -6.58
C THR A 105 -13.44 13.83 -5.89
N LEU A 106 -13.17 14.07 -4.61
CA LEU A 106 -12.50 13.10 -3.76
C LEU A 106 -13.54 12.24 -3.05
N GLN A 107 -13.25 10.94 -2.96
CA GLN A 107 -14.01 10.00 -2.15
C GLN A 107 -13.06 9.24 -1.24
N VAL A 108 -13.38 9.21 0.05
CA VAL A 108 -12.71 8.38 1.04
C VAL A 108 -13.62 7.24 1.41
N TRP A 109 -13.09 6.04 1.29
CA TRP A 109 -13.76 4.79 1.62
C TRP A 109 -13.04 4.17 2.81
N LEU A 110 -13.79 3.64 3.77
CA LEU A 110 -13.24 2.86 4.88
C LEU A 110 -13.46 1.38 4.62
N LEU A 111 -12.47 0.57 4.97
CA LEU A 111 -12.64 -0.87 4.95
C LEU A 111 -13.34 -1.30 6.24
N LYS A 112 -14.50 -1.92 6.10
CA LYS A 112 -15.23 -2.56 7.20
C LYS A 112 -15.08 -4.07 7.11
N LYS A 113 -15.08 -4.70 8.28
CA LYS A 113 -15.21 -6.15 8.40
C LYS A 113 -16.69 -6.47 8.56
N ASN A 114 -17.21 -7.39 7.76
CA ASN A 114 -18.56 -7.90 7.87
C ASN A 114 -18.67 -8.81 9.09
N ASP A 115 -19.67 -8.56 9.93
CA ASP A 115 -19.91 -9.36 11.14
C ASP A 115 -20.33 -10.81 10.85
N GLY A 116 -20.86 -11.08 9.65
CA GLY A 116 -21.42 -12.39 9.27
C GLY A 116 -20.42 -13.39 8.69
N ASP A 117 -19.73 -13.03 7.61
CA ASP A 117 -18.79 -13.91 6.90
C ASP A 117 -17.31 -13.63 7.23
N GLY A 118 -17.05 -12.60 8.06
CA GLY A 118 -15.70 -12.14 8.36
C GLY A 118 -14.98 -11.51 7.17
N GLY A 119 -15.68 -11.31 6.05
CA GLY A 119 -15.18 -10.67 4.84
C GLY A 119 -14.97 -9.18 5.03
N HIS A 120 -14.32 -8.54 4.06
CA HIS A 120 -14.12 -7.09 4.06
C HIS A 120 -14.88 -6.43 2.92
N ALA A 121 -15.42 -5.24 3.20
CA ALA A 121 -16.12 -4.42 2.22
C ALA A 121 -15.74 -2.95 2.38
N TRP A 122 -15.71 -2.22 1.26
CA TRP A 122 -15.49 -0.78 1.28
C TRP A 122 -16.81 -0.05 1.46
N GLU A 123 -16.85 0.87 2.41
CA GLU A 123 -17.98 1.78 2.64
C GLU A 123 -17.56 3.22 2.41
N LEU A 124 -18.38 3.99 1.69
CA LEU A 124 -18.10 5.40 1.45
C LEU A 124 -18.30 6.17 2.76
N GLU A 125 -17.22 6.76 3.25
CA GLU A 125 -17.23 7.56 4.48
C GLU A 125 -17.57 9.01 4.17
N LYS A 126 -16.89 9.59 3.17
CA LYS A 126 -17.05 10.99 2.79
C LYS A 126 -16.69 11.23 1.35
N GLN A 127 -17.32 12.27 0.80
CA GLN A 127 -16.98 12.80 -0.50
C GLN A 127 -17.00 14.32 -0.46
N SER A 128 -16.10 14.93 -1.22
CA SER A 128 -16.07 16.39 -1.36
C SER A 128 -15.69 16.78 -2.78
N HIS A 129 -16.32 17.85 -3.25
CA HIS A 129 -15.95 18.49 -4.49
C HIS A 129 -14.85 19.52 -4.22
N ILE A 130 -13.70 19.30 -4.84
CA ILE A 130 -12.54 20.15 -4.63
C ILE A 130 -12.41 21.14 -5.79
N GLY A 131 -13.04 22.30 -5.61
CA GLY A 131 -13.04 23.37 -6.62
C GLY A 131 -11.65 23.93 -6.93
N TRP A 132 -10.65 23.73 -6.05
CA TRP A 132 -9.27 24.10 -6.40
C TRP A 132 -8.68 23.17 -7.46
N LEU A 133 -9.08 21.90 -7.57
CA LEU A 133 -8.64 21.01 -8.66
C LEU A 133 -9.13 21.52 -10.03
N ASP A 134 -10.33 22.13 -10.09
CA ASP A 134 -10.87 22.71 -11.33
C ASP A 134 -9.94 23.78 -11.90
N SER A 135 -9.35 24.60 -11.04
CA SER A 135 -8.46 25.70 -11.45
C SER A 135 -7.24 25.24 -12.23
N PHE A 136 -6.84 23.97 -12.09
CA PHE A 136 -5.69 23.42 -12.79
C PHE A 136 -6.06 22.87 -14.18
N ASN A 137 -7.32 22.47 -14.42
CA ASN A 137 -7.75 21.78 -15.65
C ASN A 137 -6.79 20.64 -16.07
N ARG A 138 -6.20 19.95 -15.08
CA ARG A 138 -5.24 18.86 -15.25
C ARG A 138 -5.78 17.57 -14.64
N ARG A 139 -5.14 16.46 -15.00
CA ARG A 139 -5.40 15.16 -14.37
C ARG A 139 -4.51 15.02 -13.14
N PHE A 140 -5.12 14.52 -12.07
CA PHE A 140 -4.47 14.24 -10.81
C PHE A 140 -4.46 12.73 -10.57
N GLY A 141 -3.43 12.26 -9.86
CA GLY A 141 -3.37 10.89 -9.36
C GLY A 141 -3.13 10.89 -7.86
N VAL A 142 -3.83 10.03 -7.13
CA VAL A 142 -3.51 9.72 -5.74
C VAL A 142 -2.24 8.89 -5.72
N HIS A 143 -1.21 9.41 -5.07
CA HIS A 143 0.07 8.72 -4.97
C HIS A 143 0.14 7.82 -3.74
N MET A 144 -0.28 8.35 -2.59
CA MET A 144 -0.22 7.65 -1.31
C MET A 144 -1.26 8.19 -0.33
N VAL A 145 -1.70 7.33 0.57
CA VAL A 145 -2.41 7.68 1.80
C VAL A 145 -1.60 7.12 2.97
N ALA A 146 -1.39 7.92 4.01
CA ALA A 146 -0.75 7.49 5.25
C ALA A 146 -1.11 8.43 6.40
N ALA A 147 -1.45 7.85 7.56
CA ALA A 147 -1.73 8.59 8.79
C ALA A 147 -2.72 9.75 8.60
N GLY A 148 -3.82 9.50 7.90
CA GLY A 148 -4.87 10.51 7.68
C GLY A 148 -4.50 11.60 6.66
N MET A 149 -3.36 11.50 5.98
CA MET A 149 -2.96 12.43 4.92
C MET A 149 -2.86 11.71 3.59
N ALA A 150 -3.12 12.45 2.50
CA ALA A 150 -2.91 11.96 1.15
C ALA A 150 -1.98 12.87 0.36
N ILE A 151 -1.10 12.26 -0.44
CA ILE A 151 -0.30 12.95 -1.43
C ILE A 151 -0.95 12.73 -2.80
N VAL A 152 -1.36 13.82 -3.42
CA VAL A 152 -1.90 13.84 -4.78
C VAL A 152 -0.89 14.49 -5.72
N TYR A 153 -0.68 13.87 -6.87
CA TYR A 153 0.27 14.28 -7.89
C TYR A 153 -0.43 14.88 -9.12
N CYS A 154 0.06 16.01 -9.61
CA CYS A 154 -0.31 16.61 -10.89
C CYS A 154 0.92 16.70 -11.82
N MET A 155 0.82 16.09 -13.00
CA MET A 155 1.78 16.33 -14.07
C MET A 155 1.60 17.74 -14.63
N SER A 156 2.68 18.52 -14.69
CA SER A 156 2.72 19.82 -15.38
C SER A 156 1.91 20.95 -14.71
N CYS A 157 1.83 20.93 -13.38
CA CYS A 157 1.37 22.03 -12.55
C CYS A 157 2.57 22.82 -11.96
N LYS A 158 2.39 24.11 -11.59
CA LYS A 158 3.42 24.91 -10.88
C LYS A 158 3.89 24.20 -9.60
N PHE A 159 2.96 23.53 -8.94
CA PHE A 159 3.17 22.58 -7.85
C PHE A 159 2.85 21.19 -8.37
N SER A 160 3.74 20.22 -8.20
CA SER A 160 3.51 18.85 -8.69
C SER A 160 2.82 17.97 -7.66
N HIS A 161 2.85 18.35 -6.37
CA HIS A 161 2.32 17.55 -5.26
C HIS A 161 1.47 18.40 -4.34
N PHE A 162 0.40 17.80 -3.83
CA PHE A 162 -0.57 18.40 -2.93
C PHE A 162 -0.80 17.46 -1.76
N VAL A 163 -0.74 18.00 -0.55
CA VAL A 163 -1.06 17.27 0.69
C VAL A 163 -2.48 17.59 1.08
N ILE A 164 -3.28 16.55 1.24
CA ILE A 164 -4.71 16.65 1.56
C ILE A 164 -4.93 16.02 2.93
N ASP A 165 -5.60 16.75 3.82
CA ASP A 165 -6.10 16.19 5.08
C ASP A 165 -7.32 15.33 4.79
N LEU A 166 -7.30 14.05 5.16
CA LEU A 166 -8.46 13.18 4.96
C LEU A 166 -9.60 13.49 5.91
N LYS A 167 -9.39 14.20 7.02
CA LYS A 167 -10.42 14.56 8.00
C LYS A 167 -11.52 15.41 7.37
N ASP A 168 -11.13 16.48 6.67
CA ASP A 168 -12.04 17.45 6.06
C ASP A 168 -11.87 17.60 4.54
N LEU A 169 -10.95 16.85 3.93
CA LEU A 169 -10.62 16.92 2.50
C LEU A 169 -10.09 18.30 2.08
N SER A 170 -9.46 19.01 3.01
CA SER A 170 -8.82 20.31 2.75
C SER A 170 -7.39 20.16 2.21
N LEU A 171 -6.94 21.18 1.48
CA LEU A 171 -5.55 21.29 1.05
C LEU A 171 -4.70 21.80 2.21
N MET A 172 -3.78 20.98 2.70
CA MET A 172 -2.83 21.39 3.73
C MET A 172 -1.65 22.14 3.13
N GLU A 173 -1.02 21.56 2.09
CA GLU A 173 0.23 22.08 1.54
C GLU A 173 0.40 21.74 0.06
N LYS A 174 1.22 22.51 -0.65
CA LYS A 174 1.55 22.26 -2.07
C LYS A 174 3.02 22.50 -2.34
N PHE A 175 3.66 21.57 -3.02
CA PHE A 175 5.09 21.65 -3.27
C PHE A 175 5.48 21.06 -4.63
N ARG A 176 6.75 21.26 -5.01
CA ARG A 176 7.29 20.78 -6.28
C ARG A 176 8.54 19.94 -6.04
N CYS A 177 8.48 18.67 -6.42
CA CYS A 177 9.65 17.81 -6.53
C CYS A 177 10.18 17.88 -7.97
N HIS A 178 11.47 18.21 -8.13
CA HIS A 178 12.08 18.49 -9.43
C HIS A 178 12.38 17.24 -10.26
N ARG A 179 12.35 16.02 -9.69
CA ARG A 179 12.76 14.80 -10.41
C ARG A 179 11.92 13.54 -10.21
N THR A 180 10.98 13.47 -9.26
CA THR A 180 10.28 12.22 -8.94
C THR A 180 8.97 12.43 -8.17
N MET A 181 8.22 11.33 -7.97
CA MET A 181 7.15 11.20 -6.98
C MET A 181 7.67 11.44 -5.55
N ALA A 182 6.88 12.09 -4.71
CA ALA A 182 7.20 12.36 -3.32
C ALA A 182 6.70 11.23 -2.40
N TYR A 183 7.60 10.61 -1.65
CA TYR A 183 7.25 9.57 -0.67
C TYR A 183 7.39 10.13 0.74
N PRO A 184 6.40 9.96 1.63
CA PRO A 184 6.56 10.29 3.03
C PRO A 184 7.60 9.36 3.64
N PHE A 185 8.46 9.93 4.47
CA PHE A 185 9.43 9.19 5.25
C PHE A 185 8.83 8.87 6.61
N GLN A 186 8.31 7.65 6.79
CA GLN A 186 7.80 7.19 8.08
C GLN A 186 8.97 6.72 8.96
N MET A 187 9.32 7.53 9.95
CA MET A 187 10.28 7.15 11.01
C MET A 187 9.51 6.65 12.22
N PRO A 188 9.82 5.45 12.77
CA PRO A 188 9.36 5.10 14.10
C PRO A 188 9.95 6.12 15.08
N TRP A 189 9.09 6.89 15.72
CA TRP A 189 9.46 7.82 16.79
C TRP A 189 9.18 7.16 18.16
N PRO A 190 10.09 7.25 19.14
CA PRO A 190 11.43 7.81 19.02
C PRO A 190 12.34 6.95 18.13
N PRO A 191 13.38 7.54 17.49
CA PRO A 191 14.29 6.79 16.65
C PRO A 191 14.90 5.68 17.49
N ALA A 192 14.87 4.45 16.99
CA ALA A 192 15.40 3.27 17.67
C ALA A 192 16.90 3.38 18.07
N ALA A 193 17.58 4.46 17.66
CA ALA A 193 18.98 4.77 17.95
C ALA A 193 19.22 5.64 19.20
N LEU A 194 18.19 6.02 19.98
CA LEU A 194 18.39 6.76 21.25
C LEU A 194 18.57 5.88 22.49
N VAL A 195 18.65 4.55 22.33
CA VAL A 195 19.13 3.69 23.42
C VAL A 195 20.64 3.92 23.54
N PRO A 196 21.17 4.36 24.70
CA PRO A 196 22.61 4.42 24.91
C PRO A 196 23.15 3.00 24.77
N THR A 197 23.81 2.70 23.66
CA THR A 197 24.59 1.48 23.55
C THR A 197 25.79 1.65 24.47
N SER A 198 25.81 0.91 25.57
CA SER A 198 27.04 0.66 26.32
C SER A 198 28.13 0.20 25.33
N PRO A 199 29.37 0.68 25.43
CA PRO A 199 30.41 0.37 24.45
C PRO A 199 30.75 -1.12 24.55
N CYS A 200 30.21 -1.93 23.63
CA CYS A 200 30.57 -3.33 23.51
C CYS A 200 31.60 -3.47 22.39
N GLU A 201 32.72 -4.10 22.75
CA GLU A 201 33.95 -4.26 21.98
C GLU A 201 33.73 -4.90 20.60
N ARG A 202 34.50 -4.43 19.61
CA ARG A 202 34.50 -4.97 18.23
C ARG A 202 35.09 -6.38 18.20
N PRO A 203 34.45 -7.34 17.51
CA PRO A 203 35.14 -8.50 16.96
C PRO A 203 35.71 -8.18 15.57
N THR A 204 37.01 -8.37 15.43
CA THR A 204 37.80 -8.21 14.23
C THR A 204 37.67 -9.45 13.34
N THR A 205 36.81 -9.43 12.31
CA THR A 205 37.06 -10.12 11.01
C THR A 205 35.91 -9.90 10.01
N PRO A 206 36.19 -9.67 8.72
CA PRO A 206 35.16 -9.57 7.69
C PRO A 206 34.76 -10.97 7.18
N GLN A 207 33.47 -11.33 7.26
CA GLN A 207 32.93 -12.50 6.55
C GLN A 207 32.27 -12.08 5.24
N THR A 208 32.79 -12.62 4.15
CA THR A 208 32.29 -12.47 2.78
C THR A 208 31.11 -13.43 2.56
N TYR A 209 29.92 -12.91 2.28
CA TYR A 209 28.78 -13.74 1.87
C TYR A 209 28.69 -13.79 0.34
N ALA A 210 28.86 -14.99 -0.22
CA ALA A 210 28.55 -15.31 -1.61
C ALA A 210 27.11 -15.83 -1.69
N CYS A 211 26.24 -15.18 -2.47
CA CYS A 211 24.91 -15.71 -2.78
C CYS A 211 25.00 -16.70 -3.95
N GLY A 212 24.75 -17.99 -3.67
CA GLY A 212 24.47 -19.00 -4.68
C GLY A 212 23.05 -18.86 -5.22
N GLY A 213 22.89 -19.10 -6.53
CA GLY A 213 21.63 -18.93 -7.25
C GLY A 213 20.60 -20.02 -6.98
N MET A 214 19.32 -19.61 -6.91
CA MET A 214 18.16 -20.48 -7.06
C MET A 214 17.21 -19.85 -8.09
N ASN A 215 16.90 -20.65 -9.12
CA ASN A 215 15.89 -20.34 -10.13
C ASN A 215 14.50 -20.64 -9.58
N GLU A 216 13.89 -19.68 -8.90
CA GLU A 216 12.47 -19.67 -8.51
C GLU A 216 11.94 -18.26 -8.81
N LEU A 217 10.82 -18.13 -9.53
CA LEU A 217 10.24 -16.84 -9.87
C LEU A 217 9.56 -16.23 -8.64
N ALA A 218 10.36 -15.75 -7.69
CA ALA A 218 9.90 -14.97 -6.56
C ALA A 218 9.59 -13.55 -7.03
N VAL A 219 8.34 -13.11 -6.87
CA VAL A 219 7.99 -11.71 -7.00
C VAL A 219 8.40 -11.01 -5.71
N SER A 220 9.67 -10.61 -5.64
CA SER A 220 10.24 -9.91 -4.48
C SER A 220 9.92 -8.42 -4.54
N PHE A 221 9.16 -7.91 -3.58
CA PHE A 221 9.03 -6.47 -3.35
C PHE A 221 9.11 -6.19 -1.86
N ALA A 222 10.23 -5.58 -1.43
CA ALA A 222 10.43 -5.14 -0.07
C ALA A 222 9.51 -3.93 0.21
N CYS A 223 8.45 -4.14 0.98
CA CYS A 223 7.73 -3.05 1.62
C CYS A 223 8.50 -2.67 2.88
N HIS A 224 9.10 -1.48 2.92
CA HIS A 224 9.65 -0.91 4.15
C HIS A 224 8.51 -0.40 5.04
N LEU A 225 7.62 -1.30 5.48
CA LEU A 225 6.80 -1.02 6.65
C LEU A 225 7.61 -1.37 7.89
N LEU A 226 7.93 -0.35 8.69
CA LEU A 226 8.25 -0.46 10.11
C LEU A 226 9.15 -1.64 10.50
N LEU A 227 10.38 -1.68 9.98
CA LEU A 227 11.60 -2.31 10.55
C LEU A 227 11.55 -3.70 11.24
N GLN A 228 10.47 -4.47 11.19
CA GLN A 228 10.35 -5.75 11.92
C GLN A 228 9.97 -6.93 11.04
N ARG A 229 9.07 -6.77 10.07
CA ARG A 229 8.53 -7.88 9.26
C ARG A 229 8.33 -7.46 7.80
N THR A 230 8.89 -8.21 6.85
CA THR A 230 8.66 -8.02 5.40
C THR A 230 7.87 -9.21 4.86
N PHE A 231 6.81 -8.96 4.10
CA PHE A 231 5.97 -10.03 3.54
C PHE A 231 6.17 -10.19 2.05
N LEU A 232 6.30 -11.44 1.60
CA LEU A 232 6.28 -11.84 0.20
C LEU A 232 5.14 -12.83 -0.03
N MET A 233 4.57 -12.77 -1.23
CA MET A 233 3.57 -13.74 -1.68
C MET A 233 4.20 -14.64 -2.75
N SER A 234 4.10 -15.95 -2.52
CA SER A 234 4.53 -16.99 -3.46
C SER A 234 3.31 -17.63 -4.10
N MET A 235 3.38 -17.82 -5.42
CA MET A 235 2.34 -18.39 -6.29
C MET A 235 2.85 -19.68 -6.93
#